data_AF-A0A176Y7R7-F1
#
_entry.id   AF-A0A176Y7R7-F1
#
_cell.length_a   1.000
_cell.length_b   1.000
_cell.length_c   1.000
_cell.angle_alpha   90.00
_cell.angle_beta   90.00
_cell.angle_gamma   90.00
#
_symmetry.space_group_name_H-M   'P 1'
#
loop_
_entity.id
_entity.type
_entity.pdbx_description
1 polymer ?
#
loop_
_entity_poly.entity_id
_entity_poly.type
_entity_poly.pdbx_seq_one_letter_code
_entity_poly.pdbx_strand_id
1 'polypeptide(L)'
;MELMIPPGRLDRPVDHETDHVLGLADAEVTLVEYGSYACPHCRAANERIAQARDQLGDRVCYAFRHRPLTDNSLAFRATELAELARTPEAFWSAHIKLMTRSMQLTEDDLVAMATDLGVNADFALGDSDALRRARARVEADVASSRASGVRFAPTFYINRRRYDGPWDESSLVDAMLGTLGQRARRHSCQAGGVHVAAVGRGRSPRWHRLHDVALHRRAGVSKRHRLLSRQDRRVRRVDSFGRRWDCPALGASRQELIEEAPQSAGMQVS
;
A
#
# COMPACT_ATOMS: atom_id res chain seq x y z
N MET A 1 -32.07 0.81 -7.32
CA MET A 1 -31.69 2.23 -7.26
C MET A 1 -30.20 2.28 -7.48
N GLU A 2 -29.78 2.46 -8.73
CA GLU A 2 -28.36 2.44 -9.12
C GLU A 2 -27.70 3.72 -8.57
N LEU A 3 -26.90 3.56 -7.52
CA LEU A 3 -26.18 4.66 -6.90
C LEU A 3 -25.14 5.16 -7.88
N MET A 4 -25.51 6.17 -8.68
CA MET A 4 -24.60 6.88 -9.57
C MET A 4 -23.46 7.47 -8.72
N ILE A 5 -22.28 6.84 -8.79
CA ILE A 5 -21.08 7.30 -8.10
C ILE A 5 -20.75 8.70 -8.66
N PRO A 6 -20.61 9.74 -7.81
CA PRO A 6 -20.28 11.07 -8.30
C PRO A 6 -18.95 11.03 -9.07
N PRO A 7 -18.83 11.77 -10.19
CA PRO A 7 -17.61 11.76 -10.98
C PRO A 7 -16.40 12.10 -10.10
N GLY A 8 -15.31 11.33 -10.26
CA GLY A 8 -14.09 11.49 -9.46
C GLY A 8 -14.20 10.96 -8.03
N ARG A 9 -15.08 9.99 -7.77
CA ARG A 9 -15.11 9.22 -6.53
C ARG A 9 -14.71 7.77 -6.75
N LEU A 10 -14.11 7.20 -5.72
CA LEU A 10 -13.80 5.77 -5.67
C LEU A 10 -15.11 4.99 -5.48
N ASP A 11 -15.35 4.04 -6.39
CA ASP A 11 -16.52 3.16 -6.45
C ASP A 11 -16.81 2.48 -5.11
N ARG A 12 -15.92 1.56 -4.70
CA ARG A 12 -15.94 0.92 -3.38
C ARG A 12 -14.84 1.47 -2.46
N PRO A 13 -15.10 1.65 -1.15
CA PRO A 13 -14.06 2.01 -0.17
C PRO A 13 -12.95 0.96 -0.13
N VAL A 14 -11.82 1.30 0.51
CA VAL A 14 -10.77 0.31 0.81
C VAL A 14 -11.29 -0.67 1.85
N ASP A 15 -11.02 -1.94 1.63
CA ASP A 15 -11.38 -3.04 2.51
C ASP A 15 -10.13 -3.87 2.81
N HIS A 16 -9.74 -3.95 4.09
CA HIS A 16 -8.50 -4.59 4.54
C HIS A 16 -8.52 -6.11 4.41
N GLU A 17 -9.70 -6.72 4.28
CA GLU A 17 -9.84 -8.17 4.12
C GLU A 17 -9.61 -8.60 2.68
N THR A 18 -9.87 -7.70 1.73
CA THR A 18 -9.78 -7.99 0.31
C THR A 18 -8.64 -7.25 -0.36
N ASP A 19 -8.51 -5.93 -0.15
CA ASP A 19 -7.48 -5.12 -0.78
C ASP A 19 -6.08 -5.36 -0.20
N HIS A 20 -5.08 -5.25 -1.07
CA HIS A 20 -3.69 -5.24 -0.63
C HIS A 20 -3.36 -3.86 -0.04
N VAL A 21 -3.15 -3.84 1.27
CA VAL A 21 -2.96 -2.61 2.05
C VAL A 21 -1.62 -2.59 2.78
N LEU A 22 -1.07 -1.38 2.96
CA LEU A 22 0.01 -1.08 3.90
C LEU A 22 -0.40 0.11 4.78
N GLY A 23 -0.40 -0.09 6.09
CA GLY A 23 -0.80 0.91 7.08
C GLY A 23 -1.99 0.47 7.92
N LEU A 24 -2.42 1.31 8.85
CA LEU A 24 -3.51 1.02 9.78
C LEU A 24 -4.90 1.19 9.12
N ALA A 25 -5.88 0.41 9.55
CA ALA A 25 -7.26 0.49 9.03
C ALA A 25 -7.96 1.81 9.37
N ASP A 26 -7.58 2.43 10.48
CA ASP A 26 -8.09 3.71 10.97
C ASP A 26 -7.16 4.90 10.63
N ALA A 27 -6.20 4.71 9.71
CA ALA A 27 -5.30 5.76 9.27
C ALA A 27 -6.07 7.01 8.80
N GLU A 28 -5.52 8.19 9.13
CA GLU A 28 -6.16 9.47 8.84
C GLU A 28 -6.35 9.70 7.33
N VAL A 29 -5.47 9.12 6.50
CA VAL A 29 -5.50 9.23 5.05
C VAL A 29 -5.48 7.84 4.42
N THR A 30 -6.37 7.62 3.45
CA THR A 30 -6.29 6.46 2.54
C THR A 30 -5.82 6.93 1.17
N LEU A 31 -4.72 6.37 0.68
CA LEU A 31 -4.22 6.51 -0.68
C LEU A 31 -4.49 5.21 -1.45
N VAL A 32 -5.31 5.27 -2.49
CA VAL A 32 -5.53 4.14 -3.41
C VAL A 32 -4.80 4.42 -4.71
N GLU A 33 -3.99 3.47 -5.17
CA GLU A 33 -3.44 3.44 -6.53
C GLU A 33 -4.15 2.36 -7.36
N TYR A 34 -4.65 2.75 -8.52
CA TYR A 34 -4.88 1.79 -9.61
C TYR A 34 -3.66 1.78 -10.52
N GLY A 35 -2.91 0.67 -10.50
CA GLY A 35 -1.60 0.57 -11.13
C GLY A 35 -1.43 -0.67 -11.99
N SER A 36 -0.35 -0.68 -12.78
CA SER A 36 0.03 -1.78 -13.66
C SER A 36 1.53 -2.01 -13.61
N TYR A 37 1.93 -3.27 -13.46
CA TYR A 37 3.34 -3.66 -13.53
C TYR A 37 3.98 -3.40 -14.90
N ALA A 38 3.19 -3.27 -15.98
CA ALA A 38 3.70 -2.93 -17.31
C ALA A 38 3.77 -1.42 -17.57
N CYS A 39 3.29 -0.56 -16.66
CA CYS A 39 3.26 0.88 -16.87
C CYS A 39 4.55 1.55 -16.33
N PRO A 40 5.33 2.25 -17.18
CA PRO A 40 6.54 2.97 -16.73
C PRO A 40 6.26 4.02 -15.66
N HIS A 41 5.12 4.71 -15.74
CA HIS A 41 4.74 5.72 -14.73
C HIS A 41 4.37 5.10 -13.39
N CYS A 42 3.74 3.92 -13.35
CA CYS A 42 3.48 3.20 -12.09
C CYS A 42 4.81 2.79 -11.43
N ARG A 43 5.75 2.26 -12.24
CA ARG A 43 7.10 1.91 -11.77
C ARG A 43 7.84 3.11 -11.18
N ALA A 44 7.77 4.27 -11.85
CA ALA A 44 8.37 5.51 -11.35
C ALA A 44 7.68 6.05 -10.09
N ALA A 45 6.35 5.93 -10.01
CA ALA A 45 5.56 6.39 -8.87
C ALA A 45 5.80 5.55 -7.60
N ASN A 46 6.07 4.24 -7.74
CA ASN A 46 6.27 3.32 -6.61
C ASN A 46 7.28 3.84 -5.58
N GLU A 47 8.43 4.36 -6.03
CA GLU A 47 9.45 4.92 -5.12
C GLU A 47 8.94 6.19 -4.41
N ARG A 48 8.22 7.07 -5.12
CA ARG A 48 7.70 8.34 -4.58
C ARG A 48 6.60 8.10 -3.56
N ILE A 49 5.76 7.09 -3.79
CA ILE A 49 4.73 6.67 -2.85
C ILE A 49 5.37 6.07 -1.60
N ALA A 50 6.41 5.24 -1.75
CA ALA A 50 7.15 4.72 -0.61
C ALA A 50 7.73 5.87 0.22
N GLN A 51 8.39 6.85 -0.40
CA GLN A 51 8.91 8.04 0.29
C GLN A 51 7.83 8.84 1.01
N ALA A 52 6.69 9.11 0.35
CA ALA A 52 5.57 9.82 0.98
C ALA A 52 4.97 9.05 2.17
N ARG A 53 4.90 7.72 2.09
CA ARG A 53 4.48 6.85 3.20
C ARG A 53 5.49 6.86 4.34
N ASP A 54 6.79 6.80 4.04
CA ASP A 54 7.86 6.88 5.04
C ASP A 54 7.77 8.19 5.83
N GLN A 55 7.44 9.31 5.16
CA GLN A 55 7.26 10.61 5.82
C GLN A 55 6.00 10.69 6.70
N LEU A 56 4.89 10.11 6.26
CA LEU A 56 3.59 10.23 6.95
C LEU A 56 3.35 9.14 7.99
N GLY A 57 4.09 8.02 7.92
CA GLY A 57 4.00 6.90 8.86
C GLY A 57 2.59 6.32 8.93
N ASP A 58 2.16 6.01 10.15
CA ASP A 58 0.87 5.36 10.44
C ASP A 58 -0.38 6.18 10.07
N ARG A 59 -0.18 7.45 9.65
CA ARG A 59 -1.27 8.33 9.21
C ARG A 59 -1.80 7.98 7.82
N VAL A 60 -1.09 7.12 7.07
CA VAL A 60 -1.49 6.72 5.72
C VAL A 60 -1.71 5.21 5.64
N CYS A 61 -2.90 4.83 5.17
CA CYS A 61 -3.18 3.52 4.60
C CYS A 61 -3.04 3.61 3.07
N TYR A 62 -2.10 2.85 2.52
CA TYR A 62 -1.91 2.72 1.08
C TYR A 62 -2.55 1.43 0.59
N ALA A 63 -3.39 1.51 -0.43
CA ALA A 63 -4.01 0.34 -1.07
C ALA A 63 -3.63 0.30 -2.55
N PHE A 64 -3.23 -0.87 -3.02
CA PHE A 64 -2.96 -1.11 -4.44
C PHE A 64 -4.08 -1.95 -5.07
N ARG A 65 -4.59 -1.50 -6.21
CA ARG A 65 -5.59 -2.23 -7.02
C ARG A 65 -5.09 -2.38 -8.45
N HIS A 66 -5.38 -3.53 -9.02
CA HIS A 66 -4.89 -3.87 -10.35
C HIS A 66 -5.61 -3.14 -11.47
N ARG A 67 -4.83 -2.56 -12.38
CA ARG A 67 -5.28 -2.03 -13.67
C ARG A 67 -4.29 -2.42 -14.77
N PRO A 68 -4.15 -3.72 -15.10
CA PRO A 68 -3.28 -4.15 -16.19
C PRO A 68 -3.59 -3.37 -17.49
N LEU A 69 -2.54 -3.07 -18.25
CA LEU A 69 -2.69 -2.38 -19.54
C LEU A 69 -3.41 -3.33 -20.50
N THR A 70 -4.47 -2.82 -21.14
CA THR A 70 -5.20 -3.58 -22.16
C THR A 70 -4.26 -3.90 -23.32
N ASP A 71 -4.43 -5.08 -23.93
CA ASP A 71 -3.60 -5.56 -25.04
C ASP A 71 -2.13 -5.90 -24.69
N ASN A 72 -1.83 -6.05 -23.39
CA ASN A 72 -0.53 -6.51 -22.92
C ASN A 72 -0.68 -7.79 -22.07
N SER A 73 -0.43 -8.95 -22.69
CA SER A 73 -0.53 -10.26 -22.00
C SER A 73 0.45 -10.40 -20.83
N LEU A 74 1.64 -9.80 -20.92
CA LEU A 74 2.60 -9.75 -19.81
C LEU A 74 2.02 -9.00 -18.60
N ALA A 75 1.30 -7.90 -18.83
CA ALA A 75 0.68 -7.13 -17.75
C ALA A 75 -0.34 -7.98 -16.98
N PHE A 76 -1.20 -8.71 -17.68
CA PHE A 76 -2.16 -9.62 -17.04
C PHE A 76 -1.45 -10.74 -16.28
N ARG A 77 -0.48 -11.42 -16.90
CA ARG A 77 0.26 -12.51 -16.26
C ARG A 77 1.03 -12.05 -15.02
N ALA A 78 1.67 -10.87 -15.06
CA ALA A 78 2.33 -10.30 -13.87
C ALA A 78 1.34 -10.05 -12.72
N THR A 79 0.15 -9.58 -13.07
CA THR A 79 -0.91 -9.26 -12.12
C THR A 79 -1.46 -10.54 -11.47
N GLU A 80 -1.80 -11.54 -12.27
CA GLU A 80 -2.20 -12.87 -11.79
C GLU A 80 -1.11 -13.51 -10.94
N LEU A 81 0.16 -13.39 -11.35
CA LEU A 81 1.30 -13.94 -10.62
C LEU A 81 1.47 -13.29 -9.24
N ALA A 82 1.30 -11.97 -9.13
CA ALA A 82 1.32 -11.28 -7.85
C ALA A 82 0.21 -11.79 -6.92
N GLU A 83 -0.99 -12.04 -7.46
CA GLU A 83 -2.14 -12.59 -6.73
C GLU A 83 -1.99 -14.07 -6.32
N LEU A 84 -1.01 -14.79 -6.88
CA LEU A 84 -0.68 -16.14 -6.40
C LEU A 84 0.13 -16.13 -5.09
N ALA A 85 0.53 -14.95 -4.59
CA ALA A 85 1.16 -14.82 -3.29
C ALA A 85 0.25 -15.31 -2.16
N ARG A 86 0.79 -16.15 -1.27
CA ARG A 86 0.01 -16.80 -0.20
C ARG A 86 -0.16 -15.96 1.07
N THR A 87 0.56 -14.86 1.19
CA THR A 87 0.50 -13.97 2.35
C THR A 87 0.59 -12.51 1.90
N PRO A 88 0.10 -11.54 2.70
CA PRO A 88 0.26 -10.12 2.41
C PRO A 88 1.72 -9.71 2.21
N GLU A 89 2.64 -10.25 3.00
CA GLU A 89 4.08 -9.95 2.90
C GLU A 89 4.67 -10.47 1.58
N ALA A 90 4.23 -11.67 1.16
CA ALA A 90 4.64 -12.23 -0.13
C ALA A 90 4.09 -11.41 -1.31
N PHE A 91 2.85 -10.91 -1.21
CA PHE A 91 2.27 -10.02 -2.21
C PHE A 91 3.09 -8.74 -2.33
N TRP A 92 3.37 -8.06 -1.21
CA TRP A 92 4.12 -6.80 -1.23
C TRP A 92 5.58 -7.00 -1.68
N SER A 93 6.19 -8.13 -1.32
CA SER A 93 7.50 -8.50 -1.87
C SER A 93 7.43 -8.71 -3.39
N ALA A 94 6.38 -9.35 -3.91
CA ALA A 94 6.21 -9.57 -5.34
C ALA A 94 5.93 -8.25 -6.06
N HIS A 95 5.06 -7.40 -5.50
CA HIS A 95 4.73 -6.08 -5.99
C HIS A 95 5.99 -5.22 -6.18
N ILE A 96 6.82 -5.09 -5.13
CA ILE A 96 8.07 -4.32 -5.19
C ILE A 96 8.99 -4.88 -6.28
N LYS A 97 9.22 -6.19 -6.30
CA LYS A 97 10.09 -6.84 -7.30
C LYS A 97 9.59 -6.60 -8.71
N LEU A 98 8.30 -6.80 -8.97
CA LEU A 98 7.70 -6.57 -10.28
C LEU A 98 7.81 -5.11 -10.70
N MET A 99 7.71 -4.14 -9.78
CA MET A 99 7.87 -2.72 -10.07
C MET A 99 9.31 -2.27 -10.31
N THR A 100 10.31 -2.89 -9.65
CA THR A 100 11.69 -2.37 -9.62
C THR A 100 12.73 -3.23 -10.35
N ARG A 101 12.44 -4.51 -10.65
CA ARG A 101 13.44 -5.45 -11.18
C ARG A 101 14.06 -5.01 -12.50
N SER A 102 13.22 -4.51 -13.41
CA SER A 102 13.60 -4.14 -14.78
C SER A 102 12.96 -2.81 -15.14
N MET A 103 13.57 -2.07 -16.08
CA MET A 103 12.99 -0.81 -16.58
C MET A 103 11.65 -1.02 -17.29
N GLN A 104 11.49 -2.19 -17.92
CA GLN A 104 10.27 -2.64 -18.57
C GLN A 104 9.98 -4.07 -18.12
N LEU A 105 8.71 -4.47 -18.10
CA LEU A 105 8.30 -5.81 -17.73
C LEU A 105 8.66 -6.80 -18.85
N THR A 106 9.35 -7.89 -18.49
CA THR A 106 9.79 -8.94 -19.42
C THR A 106 9.30 -10.32 -18.99
N GLU A 107 9.41 -11.32 -19.88
CA GLU A 107 9.15 -12.74 -19.54
C GLU A 107 10.10 -13.23 -18.44
N ASP A 108 11.38 -12.85 -18.48
CA ASP A 108 12.37 -13.24 -17.48
C ASP A 108 12.01 -12.72 -16.08
N ASP A 109 11.35 -11.56 -16.00
CA ASP A 109 10.82 -11.05 -14.74
C ASP A 109 9.70 -11.95 -14.19
N LEU A 110 8.82 -12.47 -15.06
CA LEU A 110 7.76 -13.40 -14.66
C LEU A 110 8.34 -14.74 -14.20
N VAL A 111 9.32 -15.29 -14.92
CA VAL A 111 9.98 -16.55 -14.56
C VAL A 111 10.68 -16.43 -13.20
N ALA A 112 11.41 -15.33 -13.00
CA ALA A 112 12.07 -15.06 -11.72
C ALA A 112 11.05 -14.89 -10.59
N MET A 113 9.95 -14.18 -10.83
CA MET A 113 8.91 -13.99 -9.83
C MET A 113 8.15 -15.29 -9.52
N ALA A 114 7.89 -16.12 -10.52
CA ALA A 114 7.27 -17.44 -10.31
C ALA A 114 8.17 -18.32 -9.44
N THR A 115 9.47 -18.33 -9.72
CA THR A 115 10.47 -19.04 -8.90
C THR A 115 10.45 -18.55 -7.45
N ASP A 116 10.46 -17.23 -7.24
CA ASP A 116 10.43 -16.61 -5.91
C ASP A 116 9.16 -16.95 -5.11
N LEU A 117 8.02 -17.10 -5.78
CA LEU A 117 6.74 -17.49 -5.17
C LEU A 117 6.59 -19.02 -5.02
N GLY A 118 7.50 -19.81 -5.59
CA GLY A 118 7.39 -21.26 -5.64
C GLY A 118 6.25 -21.75 -6.55
N VAL A 119 5.97 -21.00 -7.61
CA VAL A 119 4.95 -21.25 -8.62
C VAL A 119 5.64 -21.70 -9.92
N ASN A 120 5.03 -22.61 -10.66
CA ASN A 120 5.54 -23.03 -11.97
C ASN A 120 5.55 -21.83 -12.96
N ALA A 121 6.61 -21.66 -13.76
CA ALA A 121 6.68 -20.62 -14.78
C ALA A 121 5.53 -20.68 -15.80
N ASP A 122 4.98 -21.88 -16.06
CA ASP A 122 3.83 -22.11 -16.93
C ASP A 122 2.47 -21.92 -16.21
N PHE A 123 2.44 -21.24 -15.06
CA PHE A 123 1.22 -21.07 -14.25
C PHE A 123 0.03 -20.56 -15.05
N ALA A 124 0.27 -19.69 -16.04
CA ALA A 124 -0.77 -19.09 -16.86
C ALA A 124 -1.55 -20.11 -17.71
N LEU A 125 -0.94 -21.26 -18.02
CA LEU A 125 -1.55 -22.35 -18.78
C LEU A 125 -2.35 -23.32 -17.90
N GLY A 126 -2.18 -23.24 -16.57
CA GLY A 126 -2.90 -24.07 -15.63
C GLY A 126 -4.34 -23.64 -15.42
N ASP A 127 -5.09 -24.48 -14.69
CA ASP A 127 -6.43 -24.18 -14.19
C ASP A 127 -6.56 -24.60 -12.73
N SER A 128 -5.64 -24.11 -11.90
CA SER A 128 -5.70 -24.37 -10.46
C SER A 128 -6.71 -23.45 -9.77
N ASP A 129 -7.29 -23.90 -8.67
CA ASP A 129 -8.17 -23.08 -7.83
C ASP A 129 -7.51 -21.77 -7.37
N ALA A 130 -6.20 -21.80 -7.12
CA ALA A 130 -5.43 -20.61 -6.78
C ALA A 130 -5.40 -19.60 -7.93
N LEU A 131 -5.15 -20.06 -9.15
CA LEU A 131 -5.15 -19.21 -10.33
C LEU A 131 -6.54 -18.66 -10.65
N ARG A 132 -7.59 -19.46 -10.48
CA ARG A 132 -8.98 -19.01 -10.65
C ARG A 132 -9.33 -17.91 -9.65
N ARG A 133 -8.90 -18.03 -8.39
CA ARG A 133 -9.06 -16.95 -7.38
C ARG A 133 -8.26 -15.71 -7.74
N ALA A 134 -7.00 -15.87 -8.17
CA ALA A 134 -6.16 -14.77 -8.63
C ALA A 134 -6.82 -14.00 -9.79
N ARG A 135 -7.29 -14.71 -10.82
CA ARG A 135 -8.04 -14.14 -11.94
C ARG A 135 -9.28 -13.37 -11.50
N ALA A 136 -10.11 -13.98 -10.65
CA ALA A 136 -11.30 -13.33 -10.12
C ALA A 136 -10.96 -12.04 -9.35
N ARG A 137 -9.86 -12.05 -8.59
CA ARG A 137 -9.39 -10.85 -7.87
C ARG A 137 -8.94 -9.74 -8.83
N VAL A 138 -8.17 -10.08 -9.86
CA VAL A 138 -7.76 -9.15 -10.92
C VAL A 138 -8.97 -8.57 -11.63
N GLU A 139 -9.94 -9.40 -12.00
CA GLU A 139 -11.18 -8.97 -12.66
C GLU A 139 -12.00 -8.03 -11.78
N ALA A 140 -12.10 -8.29 -10.47
CA ALA A 140 -12.79 -7.42 -9.53
C ALA A 140 -12.13 -6.03 -9.43
N ASP A 141 -10.80 -5.97 -9.43
CA ASP A 141 -10.08 -4.69 -9.43
C ASP A 141 -10.21 -3.95 -10.77
N VAL A 142 -10.16 -4.66 -11.89
CA VAL A 142 -10.41 -4.09 -13.21
C VAL A 142 -11.85 -3.55 -13.30
N ALA A 143 -12.84 -4.27 -12.80
CA ALA A 143 -14.23 -3.80 -12.76
C ALA A 143 -14.36 -2.54 -11.88
N SER A 144 -13.80 -2.54 -10.67
CA SER A 144 -13.83 -1.38 -9.77
C SER A 144 -13.08 -0.17 -10.34
N SER A 145 -12.02 -0.40 -11.12
CA SER A 145 -11.30 0.66 -11.82
C SER A 145 -12.20 1.36 -12.85
N ARG A 146 -12.97 0.58 -13.63
CA ARG A 146 -13.91 1.11 -14.63
C ARG A 146 -15.03 1.87 -13.95
N ALA A 147 -15.62 1.30 -12.89
CA ALA A 147 -16.66 1.93 -12.09
C ALA A 147 -16.18 3.22 -11.40
N SER A 148 -14.91 3.29 -11.00
CA SER A 148 -14.27 4.49 -10.43
C SER A 148 -13.92 5.55 -11.49
N GLY A 149 -14.07 5.26 -12.79
CA GLY A 149 -13.71 6.14 -13.90
C GLY A 149 -12.21 6.19 -14.23
N VAL A 150 -11.46 5.15 -13.89
CA VAL A 150 -10.02 5.03 -14.18
C VAL A 150 -9.81 4.69 -15.65
N ARG A 151 -9.20 5.62 -16.39
CA ARG A 151 -8.91 5.45 -17.83
C ARG A 151 -7.47 5.01 -18.11
N PHE A 152 -6.53 5.35 -17.23
CA PHE A 152 -5.11 5.07 -17.39
C PHE A 152 -4.46 4.82 -16.02
N ALA A 153 -3.30 4.16 -16.03
CA ALA A 153 -2.50 3.91 -14.84
C ALA A 153 -1.21 4.76 -14.87
N PRO A 154 -0.72 5.27 -13.73
CA PRO A 154 -1.37 5.22 -12.43
C PRO A 154 -2.55 6.21 -12.35
N THR A 155 -3.59 5.87 -11.59
CA THR A 155 -4.61 6.84 -11.13
C THR A 155 -4.72 6.72 -9.61
N PHE A 156 -4.73 7.85 -8.93
CA PHE A 156 -4.76 7.91 -7.48
C PHE A 156 -6.09 8.41 -6.93
N TYR A 157 -6.45 7.92 -5.74
CA TYR A 157 -7.53 8.46 -4.93
C TYR A 157 -7.04 8.72 -3.52
N ILE A 158 -7.27 9.94 -3.02
CA ILE A 158 -6.97 10.32 -1.64
C ILE A 158 -8.30 10.48 -0.91
N ASN A 159 -8.53 9.69 0.13
CA ASN A 159 -9.78 9.67 0.90
C ASN A 159 -11.03 9.58 0.00
N ARG A 160 -11.00 8.62 -0.93
CA ARG A 160 -12.03 8.34 -1.95
C ARG A 160 -12.23 9.42 -3.02
N ARG A 161 -11.46 10.50 -3.01
CA ARG A 161 -11.51 11.54 -4.04
C ARG A 161 -10.38 11.32 -5.04
N ARG A 162 -10.70 11.36 -6.33
CA ARG A 162 -9.70 11.26 -7.39
C ARG A 162 -8.66 12.38 -7.23
N TYR A 163 -7.39 12.00 -7.37
CA TYR A 163 -6.25 12.90 -7.38
C TYR A 163 -5.59 12.84 -8.76
N ASP A 164 -5.62 13.97 -9.46
CA ASP A 164 -5.04 14.15 -10.79
C ASP A 164 -3.80 15.07 -10.75
N GLY A 165 -3.26 15.34 -9.57
CA GLY A 165 -2.05 16.15 -9.40
C GLY A 165 -0.76 15.37 -9.65
N PRO A 166 0.40 16.05 -9.57
CA PRO A 166 1.71 15.40 -9.72
C PRO A 166 1.94 14.32 -8.64
N TRP A 167 2.62 13.24 -9.01
CA TRP A 167 2.89 12.10 -8.13
C TRP A 167 4.30 12.10 -7.55
N ASP A 168 5.01 13.22 -7.59
CA ASP A 168 6.22 13.39 -6.80
C ASP A 168 5.89 13.38 -5.30
N GLU A 169 6.89 13.07 -4.49
CA GLU A 169 6.77 12.93 -3.04
C GLU A 169 6.09 14.15 -2.38
N SER A 170 6.54 15.36 -2.73
CA SER A 170 6.04 16.60 -2.10
C SER A 170 4.57 16.86 -2.44
N SER A 171 4.20 16.71 -3.72
CA SER A 171 2.82 16.90 -4.17
C SER A 171 1.86 15.89 -3.55
N LEU A 172 2.28 14.64 -3.39
CA LEU A 172 1.49 13.61 -2.73
C LEU A 172 1.31 13.91 -1.24
N VAL A 173 2.39 14.24 -0.53
CA VAL A 173 2.35 14.60 0.89
C VAL A 173 1.44 15.81 1.12
N ASP A 174 1.58 16.86 0.33
CA ASP A 174 0.75 18.07 0.43
C ASP A 174 -0.73 17.78 0.17
N ALA A 175 -1.04 16.95 -0.82
CA ALA A 175 -2.43 16.56 -1.11
C ALA A 175 -3.06 15.73 0.03
N MET A 176 -2.28 14.83 0.62
CA MET A 176 -2.71 14.03 1.76
C MET A 176 -2.93 14.90 3.00
N LEU A 177 -1.98 15.77 3.35
CA LEU A 177 -2.10 16.70 4.49
C LEU A 177 -3.20 17.74 4.29
N GLY A 178 -3.34 18.28 3.08
CA GLY A 178 -4.39 19.25 2.74
C GLY A 178 -5.80 18.68 2.91
N THR A 179 -5.96 17.37 2.71
CA THR A 179 -7.24 16.67 2.96
C THR A 179 -7.55 16.56 4.46
N LEU A 180 -6.54 16.40 5.31
CA LEU A 180 -6.71 16.41 6.76
C LEU A 180 -7.17 17.77 7.27
N GLY A 181 -6.62 18.85 6.71
CA GLY A 181 -7.09 20.21 6.98
C GLY A 181 -8.57 20.42 6.63
N GLN A 182 -9.07 19.78 5.56
CA GLN A 182 -10.49 19.84 5.20
C GLN A 182 -11.38 19.08 6.19
N ARG A 183 -10.92 17.95 6.75
CA ARG A 183 -11.66 17.21 7.78
C ARG A 183 -11.73 18.00 9.09
N ALA A 184 -10.60 18.55 9.55
CA ALA A 184 -10.57 19.37 10.76
C ALA A 184 -11.55 20.58 10.67
N ARG A 185 -11.60 21.25 9.51
CA ARG A 185 -12.53 22.36 9.25
C ARG A 185 -14.01 21.94 9.25
N ARG A 186 -14.32 20.72 8.77
CA ARG A 186 -15.71 20.20 8.80
C ARG A 186 -16.18 19.92 10.22
N HIS A 187 -15.30 19.39 11.07
CA HIS A 187 -15.62 19.16 12.49
C HIS A 187 -15.70 20.48 13.26
N SER A 188 -14.86 21.46 12.96
CA SER A 188 -14.93 22.78 13.62
C SER A 188 -16.15 23.60 13.21
N CYS A 189 -16.69 23.43 11.99
CA CYS A 189 -17.94 24.10 11.58
C CYS A 189 -19.21 23.49 12.20
N GLN A 190 -19.16 22.25 12.72
CA GLN A 190 -20.29 21.65 13.44
C GLN A 190 -20.28 21.97 14.95
N ALA A 191 -19.16 22.47 15.47
CA ALA A 191 -19.00 22.93 16.85
C ALA A 191 -18.92 24.47 16.91
N GLY A 192 -19.93 25.16 16.39
CA GLY A 192 -19.92 26.62 16.31
C GLY A 192 -21.32 27.23 16.22
N GLY A 193 -22.11 27.07 17.28
CA GLY A 193 -23.22 27.97 17.54
C GLY A 193 -22.71 29.42 17.58
N VAL A 194 -23.39 30.29 16.84
CA VAL A 194 -23.05 31.70 16.67
C VAL A 194 -23.03 32.42 18.03
N HIS A 195 -21.86 32.90 18.44
CA HIS A 195 -21.77 34.11 19.25
C HIS A 195 -20.80 35.08 18.58
N VAL A 196 -21.37 36.04 17.87
CA VAL A 196 -20.70 37.29 17.55
C VAL A 196 -20.62 38.10 18.84
N ALA A 197 -19.43 38.25 19.39
CA ALA A 197 -19.13 39.31 20.36
C ALA A 197 -17.95 40.12 19.81
N ALA A 198 -18.22 41.38 19.54
CA ALA A 198 -17.32 42.31 18.92
C ALA A 198 -16.36 42.97 19.93
N VAL A 199 -15.23 43.41 19.37
CA VAL A 199 -14.32 44.49 19.81
C VAL A 199 -13.34 44.19 20.94
N GLY A 200 -12.05 44.25 20.58
CA GLY A 200 -10.93 44.51 21.50
C GLY A 200 -9.64 44.79 20.74
N ARG A 201 -9.34 46.07 20.50
CA ARG A 201 -8.10 46.53 19.87
C ARG A 201 -6.90 46.20 20.78
N GLY A 202 -5.83 45.61 20.24
CA GLY A 202 -4.64 45.32 21.04
C GLY A 202 -3.40 44.95 20.21
N ARG A 203 -2.64 45.99 19.84
CA ARG A 203 -1.18 46.06 19.58
C ARG A 203 -0.42 44.79 19.12
N SER A 204 0.18 44.94 17.95
CA SER A 204 1.31 44.16 17.43
C SER A 204 2.61 44.36 18.24
N PRO A 205 3.46 43.32 18.38
CA PRO A 205 4.87 43.51 18.70
C PRO A 205 5.75 43.38 17.46
N ARG A 206 6.64 44.37 17.32
CA ARG A 206 7.78 44.43 16.40
C ARG A 206 8.74 43.26 16.63
N TRP A 207 9.18 42.62 15.56
CA TRP A 207 10.37 41.77 15.56
C TRP A 207 11.61 42.64 15.33
N HIS A 208 12.43 42.80 16.36
CA HIS A 208 13.77 43.35 16.23
C HIS A 208 14.74 42.27 15.75
N ARG A 209 15.57 42.67 14.79
CA ARG A 209 16.65 41.97 14.12
C ARG A 209 17.95 42.27 14.85
N LEU A 210 18.70 41.27 15.33
CA LEU A 210 20.11 41.28 15.78
C LEU A 210 20.43 39.81 16.17
N HIS A 211 21.56 39.13 15.95
CA HIS A 211 22.89 39.44 15.45
C HIS A 211 23.48 38.15 14.85
N ASP A 212 24.41 38.34 13.92
CA ASP A 212 25.29 37.33 13.36
C ASP A 212 26.59 37.20 14.22
N VAL A 213 27.39 36.17 13.94
CA VAL A 213 28.83 36.00 14.22
C VAL A 213 29.30 35.04 15.35
N ALA A 214 30.17 34.11 14.88
CA ALA A 214 31.37 33.49 15.50
C ALA A 214 31.34 32.01 15.92
N LEU A 215 31.77 31.16 14.97
CA LEU A 215 32.97 30.29 15.01
C LEU A 215 33.54 29.88 16.39
N HIS A 216 33.71 28.57 16.63
CA HIS A 216 35.05 27.97 16.83
C HIS A 216 35.08 26.43 16.95
N ARG A 217 35.96 25.84 16.13
CA ARG A 217 36.94 24.77 16.39
C ARG A 217 36.54 23.29 16.54
N ARG A 218 37.33 22.52 15.77
CA ARG A 218 37.57 21.07 15.69
C ARG A 218 38.00 20.44 17.02
N ALA A 219 37.69 19.15 17.22
CA ALA A 219 38.66 18.05 17.37
C ALA A 219 38.00 16.74 17.81
N GLY A 220 38.58 15.59 17.41
CA GLY A 220 38.68 14.44 18.32
C GLY A 220 37.95 13.16 17.93
N VAL A 221 38.71 12.22 17.38
CA VAL A 221 38.38 10.81 17.12
C VAL A 221 38.30 10.01 18.43
N SER A 222 37.38 9.03 18.54
CA SER A 222 37.68 7.78 19.27
C SER A 222 36.77 6.62 18.86
N LYS A 223 37.38 5.58 18.28
CA LYS A 223 36.82 4.24 18.13
C LYS A 223 36.72 3.57 19.50
N ARG A 224 35.59 2.94 19.83
CA ARG A 224 35.57 1.80 20.76
C ARG A 224 34.68 0.69 20.22
N HIS A 225 35.33 -0.42 19.90
CA HIS A 225 34.74 -1.75 19.83
C HIS A 225 34.08 -2.10 21.16
N ARG A 226 32.87 -2.65 21.12
CA ARG A 226 32.35 -3.49 22.20
C ARG A 226 31.69 -4.72 21.58
N LEU A 227 32.34 -5.85 21.79
CA LEU A 227 31.82 -7.20 21.60
C LEU A 227 30.66 -7.42 22.58
N LEU A 228 29.51 -7.86 22.09
CA LEU A 228 28.48 -8.51 22.90
C LEU A 228 27.89 -9.71 22.14
N SER A 229 28.28 -10.88 22.65
CA SER A 229 27.55 -12.14 22.82
C SER A 229 26.49 -12.56 21.78
N ARG A 230 26.76 -13.71 21.16
CA ARG A 230 25.76 -14.66 20.65
C ARG A 230 24.76 -15.03 21.75
N GLN A 231 23.47 -14.81 21.51
CA GLN A 231 22.34 -15.75 21.70
C GLN A 231 21.03 -14.96 21.75
N ASP A 232 20.33 -14.88 20.60
CA ASP A 232 18.87 -15.12 20.52
C ASP A 232 18.48 -15.18 19.02
N ARG A 233 18.41 -16.40 18.45
CA ARG A 233 17.96 -16.60 17.06
C ARG A 233 16.43 -16.52 17.03
N ARG A 234 15.90 -15.30 16.90
CA ARG A 234 14.64 -15.10 16.17
C ARG A 234 15.01 -14.90 14.70
N VAL A 235 14.46 -15.71 13.81
CA VAL A 235 14.59 -15.53 12.36
C VAL A 235 13.90 -14.21 12.02
N ARG A 236 14.67 -13.16 11.78
CA ARG A 236 14.19 -11.80 11.44
C ARG A 236 14.52 -11.57 9.97
N ARG A 237 13.50 -11.40 9.12
CA ARG A 237 13.67 -11.12 7.69
C ARG A 237 13.49 -9.62 7.44
N VAL A 238 14.40 -9.07 6.66
CA VAL A 238 14.50 -7.66 6.25
C VAL A 238 14.14 -7.63 4.77
N ASP A 239 13.43 -6.61 4.31
CA ASP A 239 13.19 -6.43 2.88
C ASP A 239 14.47 -5.99 2.14
N SER A 240 14.42 -5.97 0.81
CA SER A 240 15.52 -5.61 -0.08
C SER A 240 16.06 -4.18 0.12
N PHE A 241 15.39 -3.35 0.94
CA PHE A 241 15.73 -1.96 1.22
C PHE A 241 16.15 -1.72 2.68
N GLY A 242 16.28 -2.78 3.49
CA GLY A 242 16.77 -2.68 4.85
C GLY A 242 15.77 -2.11 5.85
N ARG A 243 14.48 -1.97 5.51
CA ARG A 243 13.47 -1.26 6.33
C ARG A 243 12.45 -2.21 6.95
N ARG A 244 12.02 -1.89 8.18
CA ARG A 244 10.99 -2.61 8.93
C ARG A 244 9.62 -2.15 8.45
N TRP A 245 8.81 -3.07 7.97
CA TRP A 245 7.39 -2.87 7.75
C TRP A 245 6.66 -3.94 8.54
N ASP A 246 6.26 -3.60 9.76
CA ASP A 246 5.39 -4.46 10.54
C ASP A 246 3.97 -4.29 9.98
N CYS A 247 3.55 -5.18 9.08
CA CYS A 247 2.12 -5.39 8.83
C CYS A 247 1.51 -5.82 10.17
N PRO A 248 0.51 -5.13 10.72
CA PRO A 248 -0.23 -5.65 11.86
C PRO A 248 -0.82 -6.99 11.44
N ALA A 249 -0.41 -8.06 12.11
CA ALA A 249 -1.04 -9.36 11.93
C ALA A 249 -2.53 -9.21 12.20
N LEU A 250 -3.36 -9.46 11.19
CA LEU A 250 -4.79 -9.66 11.37
C LEU A 250 -4.97 -10.70 12.47
N GLY A 251 -5.67 -10.31 13.54
CA GLY A 251 -5.88 -11.12 14.71
C GLY A 251 -6.47 -12.47 14.31
N ALA A 252 -5.71 -13.54 14.57
CA ALA A 252 -6.19 -14.89 14.44
C ALA A 252 -7.37 -15.10 15.40
N SER A 253 -8.60 -15.14 14.89
CA SER A 253 -9.70 -15.83 15.54
C SER A 253 -9.69 -17.28 15.07
N ARG A 254 -8.84 -18.09 15.72
CA ARG A 254 -8.85 -19.56 15.63
C ARG A 254 -9.35 -20.14 16.94
N GLN A 255 -10.63 -20.48 16.99
CA GLN A 255 -11.26 -21.49 17.85
C GLN A 255 -12.43 -22.03 17.01
N GLU A 256 -12.75 -23.30 16.87
CA GLU A 256 -12.28 -24.60 17.34
C GLU A 256 -13.17 -25.55 16.54
N LEU A 257 -12.65 -26.47 15.74
CA LEU A 257 -13.37 -27.72 15.41
C LEU A 257 -12.32 -28.79 15.12
N ILE A 258 -12.03 -29.54 16.17
CA ILE A 258 -11.30 -30.81 16.18
C ILE A 258 -12.27 -31.89 15.66
N GLU A 259 -11.89 -32.51 14.55
CA GLU A 259 -11.70 -33.96 14.39
C GLU A 259 -12.74 -34.91 15.05
N GLU A 260 -13.60 -35.54 14.23
CA GLU A 260 -13.94 -36.96 14.40
C GLU A 260 -14.11 -37.62 13.01
N ALA A 261 -13.21 -38.56 12.72
CA ALA A 261 -13.35 -39.53 11.64
C ALA A 261 -13.70 -40.89 12.28
N PRO A 262 -14.69 -41.65 11.78
CA PRO A 262 -14.82 -43.04 12.14
C PRO A 262 -14.03 -43.95 11.20
N GLN A 263 -13.31 -44.86 11.83
CA GLN A 263 -12.43 -45.88 11.28
C GLN A 263 -13.22 -46.94 10.49
N SER A 264 -12.66 -47.33 9.35
CA SER A 264 -13.07 -48.51 8.58
C SER A 264 -12.49 -49.79 9.19
N ALA A 265 -13.36 -50.69 9.64
CA ALA A 265 -13.13 -52.13 9.78
C ALA A 265 -14.37 -52.79 9.13
N GLY A 266 -14.26 -53.54 8.03
CA GLY A 266 -13.66 -54.87 8.00
C GLY A 266 -14.76 -55.91 8.28
N MET A 267 -15.51 -56.34 7.26
CA MET A 267 -16.41 -57.50 7.35
C MET A 267 -16.12 -58.46 6.19
N GLN A 268 -15.94 -59.72 6.58
CA GLN A 268 -15.42 -60.84 5.80
C GLN A 268 -16.44 -61.51 4.88
N VAL A 269 -15.88 -62.29 3.97
CA VAL A 269 -16.47 -63.37 3.16
C VAL A 269 -17.11 -64.45 4.03
N SER A 270 -18.36 -64.79 3.76
CA SER A 270 -18.91 -66.16 3.57
C SER A 270 -20.34 -66.06 3.05
#